data_AF-A0A0Q5KWD7-F1
#
_entry.id   AF-A0A0Q5KWD7-F1
#
_cell.length_a   1.000
_cell.length_b   1.000
_cell.length_c   1.000
_cell.angle_alpha   90.00
_cell.angle_beta   90.00
_cell.angle_gamma   90.00
#
_symmetry.space_group_name_H-M   'P 1'
#
loop_
_entity.id
_entity.type
_entity.pdbx_description
1 polymer ?
#
loop_
_entity_poly.entity_id
_entity_poly.type
_entity_poly.pdbx_seq_one_letter_code
_entity_poly.pdbx_strand_id
1 'polypeptide(L)'
;MHRLLTDERGGHYKDHISGDRLDNRRANLRACTQAENSRNRKMHSNNKTGFKGVSPWRGQYRAAIHLDGEQRFLGTFPHPALAAIAYNAAARALFGPFAQLNVIPPLDVRILEEAQRAAG
;
A
#
# COMPACT_ATOMS: atom_id res chain seq x y z
N MET A 1 -7.82 20.06 6.49
CA MET A 1 -6.76 20.90 7.12
C MET A 1 -6.97 20.78 8.64
N HIS A 2 -6.08 20.06 9.37
CA HIS A 2 -6.24 19.73 10.81
C HIS A 2 -5.03 20.13 11.66
N ARG A 3 -4.46 21.30 11.38
CA ARG A 3 -3.21 21.75 12.02
C ARG A 3 -3.33 22.02 13.53
N LEU A 4 -4.54 21.91 14.11
CA LEU A 4 -4.89 22.36 15.46
C LEU A 4 -5.20 21.22 16.45
N LEU A 5 -5.24 19.97 16.01
CA LEU A 5 -5.46 18.84 16.91
C LEU A 5 -4.10 18.22 17.26
N THR A 6 -3.79 18.19 18.55
CA THR A 6 -2.61 17.55 19.15
C THR A 6 -3.06 16.44 20.09
N ASP A 7 -2.34 15.31 20.09
CA ASP A 7 -2.55 14.26 21.08
C ASP A 7 -1.95 14.67 22.44
N GLU A 8 -2.15 13.83 23.46
CA GLU A 8 -1.65 14.04 24.83
C GLU A 8 -0.12 14.09 24.93
N ARG A 9 0.60 13.72 23.86
CA ARG A 9 2.06 13.71 23.74
C ARG A 9 2.57 14.84 22.82
N GLY A 10 1.70 15.73 22.35
CA GLY A 10 2.04 16.82 21.44
C GLY A 10 2.18 16.40 19.96
N GLY A 11 1.82 15.17 19.62
CA GLY A 11 1.75 14.67 18.25
C GLY A 11 0.60 15.29 17.47
N HIS A 12 0.86 15.79 16.26
CA HIS A 12 -0.19 16.41 15.45
C HIS A 12 -1.02 15.35 14.71
N TYR A 13 -2.35 15.46 14.77
CA TYR A 13 -3.27 14.65 13.97
C TYR A 13 -3.21 15.11 12.51
N LYS A 14 -2.34 14.48 11.72
CA LYS A 14 -2.07 14.85 10.32
C LYS A 14 -2.59 13.83 9.31
N ASP A 15 -2.77 12.58 9.72
CA ASP A 15 -3.19 11.51 8.83
C ASP A 15 -4.68 11.23 8.94
N HIS A 16 -5.27 10.94 7.78
CA HIS A 16 -6.66 10.57 7.65
C HIS A 16 -6.73 9.06 7.46
N ILE A 17 -7.40 8.33 8.36
CA ILE A 17 -7.44 6.87 8.35
C ILE A 17 -7.92 6.34 7.00
N SER A 18 -8.92 6.99 6.39
CA SER A 18 -9.43 6.65 5.06
C SER A 18 -8.56 7.11 3.89
N GLY A 19 -7.59 7.99 4.13
CA GLY A 19 -6.84 8.70 3.09
C GLY A 19 -7.64 9.78 2.35
N ASP A 20 -8.88 10.08 2.79
CA ASP A 20 -9.66 11.22 2.31
C ASP A 20 -9.35 12.47 3.14
N ARG A 21 -8.79 13.49 2.48
CA ARG A 21 -8.38 14.76 3.11
C ARG A 21 -9.55 15.72 3.34
N LEU A 22 -10.73 15.42 2.81
CA LEU A 22 -11.95 16.20 2.98
C LEU A 22 -12.78 15.72 4.19
N ASP A 23 -12.61 14.46 4.59
CA ASP A 23 -13.28 13.91 5.77
C ASP A 23 -12.55 14.30 7.06
N ASN A 24 -12.97 15.44 7.60
CA ASN A 24 -12.37 16.10 8.74
C ASN A 24 -12.92 15.63 10.11
N ARG A 25 -13.69 14.53 10.17
CA ARG A 25 -14.27 14.02 11.43
C ARG A 25 -13.17 13.47 12.34
N ARG A 26 -13.26 13.71 13.67
CA ARG A 26 -12.27 13.20 14.65
C ARG A 26 -12.03 11.68 14.53
N ALA A 27 -13.08 10.91 14.24
CA ALA A 27 -12.98 9.46 14.02
C ALA A 27 -12.16 9.05 12.78
N ASN A 28 -11.98 9.96 11.80
CA ASN A 28 -11.17 9.73 10.61
C ASN A 28 -9.74 10.29 10.76
N LEU A 29 -9.38 10.89 11.90
CA LEU A 29 -8.06 11.48 12.12
C LEU A 29 -7.25 10.63 13.09
N ARG A 30 -5.95 10.52 12.84
CA ARG A 30 -5.02 9.89 13.79
C ARG A 30 -3.71 10.66 13.92
N ALA A 31 -3.12 10.58 15.10
CA ALA A 31 -1.76 11.01 15.35
C ALA A 31 -0.80 10.09 14.59
N CYS A 32 0.20 10.68 13.95
CA CYS A 32 1.16 9.96 13.14
C CYS A 32 2.47 10.76 13.02
N THR A 33 3.57 10.04 12.88
CA THR A 33 4.82 10.59 12.38
C THR A 33 4.72 10.91 10.88
N GLN A 34 5.67 11.69 10.37
CA GLN A 34 5.74 11.98 8.93
C GLN A 34 5.94 10.70 8.10
N ALA A 35 6.71 9.74 8.61
CA ALA A 35 6.95 8.44 7.97
C ALA A 35 5.67 7.57 7.94
N GLU A 36 4.89 7.56 9.01
CA GLU A 36 3.60 6.85 9.05
C GLU A 36 2.57 7.45 8.08
N ASN A 37 2.47 8.78 8.05
CA ASN A 37 1.61 9.48 7.10
C ASN A 37 2.01 9.21 5.63
N SER A 38 3.32 9.11 5.35
CA SER A 38 3.79 8.81 3.99
C SER A 38 3.48 7.37 3.57
N ARG A 39 3.47 6.41 4.52
CA ARG A 39 3.04 5.02 4.29
C ARG A 39 1.57 4.94 3.87
N ASN A 40 0.71 5.82 4.40
CA ASN A 40 -0.71 5.94 4.03
C ASN A 40 -0.94 6.67 2.68
N ARG A 41 0.11 7.07 1.96
CA ARG A 41 -0.05 7.78 0.69
C ARG A 41 -0.71 6.90 -0.37
N LYS A 42 -1.64 7.50 -1.13
CA LYS A 42 -2.21 6.92 -2.35
C LYS A 42 -1.11 6.61 -3.38
N MET A 43 -1.45 5.71 -4.28
CA MET A 43 -0.61 5.37 -5.43
C MET A 43 -0.30 6.61 -6.28
N HIS A 44 0.87 6.62 -6.90
CA HIS A 44 1.27 7.71 -7.79
C HIS A 44 0.41 7.70 -9.07
N SER A 45 0.05 8.88 -9.58
CA SER A 45 -0.84 9.04 -10.75
C SER A 45 -0.28 8.46 -12.05
N ASN A 46 1.04 8.30 -12.15
CA ASN A 46 1.71 7.71 -13.31
C ASN A 46 1.85 6.17 -13.23
N ASN A 47 1.28 5.52 -12.21
CA ASN A 47 1.37 4.07 -12.08
C ASN A 47 0.47 3.38 -13.10
N LYS A 48 1.10 2.73 -14.07
CA LYS A 48 0.42 2.05 -15.18
C LYS A 48 -0.23 0.72 -14.80
N THR A 49 0.10 0.16 -13.63
CA THR A 49 -0.42 -1.14 -13.19
C THR A 49 -1.73 -1.03 -12.42
N GLY A 50 -2.07 0.16 -11.93
CA GLY A 50 -3.21 0.34 -11.03
C GLY A 50 -3.00 -0.28 -9.64
N PHE A 51 -1.78 -0.66 -9.26
CA PHE A 51 -1.47 -1.20 -7.93
C PHE A 51 -0.20 -0.57 -7.32
N LYS A 52 -0.32 -0.06 -6.10
CA LYS A 52 0.79 0.47 -5.31
C LYS A 52 1.85 -0.60 -5.09
N GLY A 53 3.11 -0.24 -5.30
CA GLY A 53 4.25 -1.14 -5.16
C GLY A 53 4.41 -2.17 -6.28
N VAL A 54 3.62 -2.07 -7.35
CA VAL A 54 3.68 -2.98 -8.50
C VAL A 54 4.20 -2.25 -9.74
N SER A 55 5.12 -2.87 -10.47
CA SER A 55 5.69 -2.34 -11.71
C SER A 55 5.97 -3.46 -12.72
N PRO A 56 5.80 -3.24 -14.04
CA PRO A 56 6.21 -4.20 -15.05
C PRO A 56 7.72 -4.48 -14.95
N TRP A 57 8.11 -5.74 -15.11
CA TRP A 57 9.50 -6.19 -15.01
C TRP A 57 9.71 -7.45 -15.85
N ARG A 58 10.50 -7.34 -16.93
CA ARG A 58 10.92 -8.48 -17.78
C ARG A 58 9.74 -9.39 -18.20
N GLY A 59 8.64 -8.80 -18.69
CA GLY A 59 7.44 -9.53 -19.11
C GLY A 59 6.53 -10.00 -17.98
N GLN A 60 6.89 -9.72 -16.72
CA GLN A 60 6.10 -10.02 -15.52
C GLN A 60 5.83 -8.74 -14.72
N TYR A 61 5.35 -8.90 -13.48
CA TYR A 61 5.06 -7.82 -12.55
C TYR A 61 5.88 -7.99 -11.26
N ARG A 62 6.73 -7.02 -10.97
CA ARG A 62 7.50 -6.97 -9.72
C ARG A 62 6.67 -6.32 -8.64
N ALA A 63 6.64 -6.93 -7.45
CA ALA A 63 6.20 -6.30 -6.21
C ALA A 63 7.41 -5.81 -5.40
N ALA A 64 7.34 -4.58 -4.90
CA ALA A 64 8.35 -4.01 -4.02
C ALA A 64 7.73 -3.04 -3.01
N ILE A 65 8.35 -2.94 -1.84
CA ILE A 65 7.92 -2.06 -0.75
C ILE A 65 9.09 -1.23 -0.26
N HIS A 66 8.86 0.03 0.07
CA HIS A 66 9.89 0.89 0.65
C HIS A 66 9.72 0.92 2.17
N LEU A 67 10.79 0.61 2.90
CA LEU A 67 10.84 0.71 4.35
C LEU A 67 12.13 1.45 4.72
N ASP A 68 11.99 2.54 5.48
CA ASP A 68 13.10 3.33 6.03
C ASP A 68 14.14 3.78 4.97
N GLY A 69 13.65 4.14 3.78
CA GLY A 69 14.48 4.62 2.66
C GLY A 69 14.97 3.50 1.73
N GLU A 70 14.84 2.24 2.12
CA GLU A 70 15.28 1.10 1.31
C GLU A 70 14.13 0.42 0.58
N GLN A 71 14.36 0.04 -0.67
CA GLN A 71 13.44 -0.76 -1.45
C GLN A 71 13.66 -2.25 -1.20
N ARG A 72 12.65 -2.94 -0.69
CA ARG A 72 12.63 -4.40 -0.52
C ARG A 72 11.87 -5.05 -1.66
N PHE A 73 12.52 -6.00 -2.33
CA PHE A 73 11.92 -6.84 -3.36
C PHE A 73 11.05 -7.92 -2.71
N LEU A 74 9.80 -8.05 -3.17
CA LEU A 74 8.83 -9.01 -2.63
C LEU A 74 8.57 -10.18 -3.59
N GLY A 75 9.14 -10.13 -4.80
CA GLY A 75 8.95 -11.16 -5.82
C GLY A 75 8.51 -10.60 -7.17
N THR A 76 8.50 -11.49 -8.16
CA THR A 76 7.90 -11.29 -9.47
C THR A 76 6.73 -12.24 -9.66
N PHE A 77 5.69 -11.77 -10.32
CA PHE A 77 4.44 -12.49 -10.50
C PHE A 77 3.96 -12.36 -11.95
N PRO A 78 3.27 -13.38 -12.49
CA PRO A 78 2.77 -13.34 -13.86
C PRO A 78 1.61 -12.35 -14.05
N HIS A 79 0.94 -11.97 -12.96
CA HIS A 79 -0.24 -11.10 -12.99
C HIS A 79 -0.10 -9.92 -12.01
N PRO A 80 -0.49 -8.69 -12.37
CA PRO A 80 -0.29 -7.51 -11.52
C PRO A 80 -1.05 -7.60 -10.20
N ALA A 81 -2.22 -8.24 -10.21
CA ALA A 81 -3.01 -8.42 -8.98
C ALA A 81 -2.36 -9.40 -8.00
N LEU A 82 -1.61 -10.41 -8.48
CA LEU A 82 -0.83 -11.30 -7.61
C LEU A 82 0.32 -10.54 -6.92
N ALA A 83 1.02 -9.70 -7.69
CA ALA A 83 2.01 -8.78 -7.14
C ALA A 83 1.41 -7.81 -6.11
N ALA A 84 0.18 -7.34 -6.36
CA ALA A 84 -0.54 -6.46 -5.44
C ALA A 84 -0.97 -7.18 -4.15
N ILE A 85 -1.31 -8.48 -4.21
CA ILE A 85 -1.57 -9.32 -3.03
C ILE A 85 -0.30 -9.46 -2.19
N ALA A 86 0.85 -9.73 -2.83
CA ALA A 86 2.14 -9.82 -2.14
C ALA A 86 2.50 -8.48 -1.46
N TYR A 87 2.28 -7.36 -2.16
CA TYR A 87 2.42 -6.03 -1.58
C TYR A 87 1.50 -5.82 -0.38
N ASN A 88 0.22 -6.17 -0.48
CA ASN A 88 -0.74 -6.01 0.62
C ASN A 88 -0.34 -6.81 1.86
N ALA A 89 0.15 -8.04 1.68
CA ALA A 89 0.65 -8.87 2.77
C ALA A 89 1.84 -8.21 3.48
N ALA A 90 2.83 -7.73 2.71
CA ALA A 90 4.00 -7.04 3.26
C ALA A 90 3.62 -5.71 3.93
N ALA A 91 2.76 -4.90 3.31
CA ALA A 91 2.31 -3.63 3.85
C ALA A 91 1.56 -3.81 5.18
N ARG A 92 0.68 -4.81 5.28
CA ARG A 92 -0.01 -5.14 6.53
C ARG A 92 0.96 -5.55 7.63
N ALA A 93 1.95 -6.40 7.30
CA ALA A 93 2.95 -6.86 8.26
C ALA A 93 3.87 -5.73 8.74
N LEU A 94 4.28 -4.82 7.86
CA LEU A 94 5.27 -3.78 8.16
C LEU A 94 4.67 -2.49 8.71
N PHE A 95 3.48 -2.10 8.25
CA PHE A 95 2.88 -0.79 8.54
C PHE A 95 1.61 -0.87 9.39
N GLY A 96 1.06 -2.07 9.58
CA GLY A 96 -0.14 -2.31 10.38
C GLY A 96 -1.29 -1.35 10.00
N PRO A 97 -1.81 -0.54 10.93
CA PRO A 97 -2.93 0.36 10.64
C PRO A 97 -2.58 1.46 9.63
N PHE A 98 -1.29 1.78 9.43
CA PHE A 98 -0.84 2.78 8.45
C PHE A 98 -0.67 2.22 7.03
N ALA A 99 -0.98 0.94 6.83
CA ALA A 99 -0.92 0.31 5.53
C ALA A 99 -2.06 0.77 4.61
N GLN A 100 -1.73 1.52 3.55
CA GLN A 100 -2.65 1.72 2.43
C GLN A 100 -2.58 0.48 1.52
N LEU A 101 -3.62 -0.36 1.61
CA LEU A 101 -3.74 -1.57 0.80
C LEU A 101 -4.34 -1.29 -0.59
N ASN A 102 -3.94 -2.09 -1.56
CA ASN A 102 -4.54 -2.15 -2.88
C ASN A 102 -5.91 -2.85 -2.82
N VAL A 103 -6.90 -2.33 -3.55
CA VAL A 103 -8.16 -3.04 -3.82
C VAL A 103 -7.89 -4.08 -4.89
N ILE A 104 -8.08 -5.36 -4.56
CA ILE A 104 -7.81 -6.48 -5.47
C ILE A 104 -9.11 -6.88 -6.17
N PRO A 105 -9.20 -6.83 -7.52
CA PRO A 105 -10.38 -7.34 -8.21
C PRO A 105 -10.49 -8.86 -8.05
N PRO A 106 -11.69 -9.45 -8.22
CA PRO A 106 -11.85 -10.89 -8.28
C PRO A 106 -10.88 -11.50 -9.30
N LEU A 107 -10.14 -12.52 -8.88
CA LEU A 107 -9.22 -13.23 -9.76
C LEU A 107 -9.91 -14.46 -10.33
N ASP A 108 -9.75 -14.64 -11.63
CA ASP A 108 -10.11 -15.88 -12.29
C ASP A 108 -9.22 -17.01 -11.76
N VAL A 109 -9.82 -18.15 -11.43
CA VAL A 109 -9.13 -19.34 -10.92
C VAL A 109 -8.00 -19.76 -11.87
N ARG A 110 -8.18 -19.57 -13.18
CA ARG A 110 -7.16 -19.86 -14.20
C ARG A 110 -5.84 -19.12 -13.95
N ILE A 111 -5.91 -17.87 -13.47
CA ILE A 111 -4.72 -17.06 -13.15
C ILE A 111 -3.95 -17.66 -11.97
N LEU A 112 -4.66 -18.24 -10.99
CA LEU A 112 -4.04 -18.87 -9.83
C LEU A 112 -3.39 -20.20 -10.21
N GLU A 113 -4.04 -20.99 -11.05
CA GLU A 113 -3.51 -22.25 -11.58
C GLU A 113 -2.25 -22.03 -12.44
N GLU A 114 -2.28 -21.03 -13.33
CA GLU A 114 -1.11 -20.66 -14.15
C GLU A 114 0.07 -20.22 -13.29
N ALA A 115 -0.19 -19.47 -12.21
CA ALA A 115 0.85 -19.06 -11.28
C ALA A 115 1.46 -20.24 -10.52
N GLN A 116 0.67 -21.26 -10.17
CA GLN A 116 1.16 -22.48 -9.53
C GLN A 116 2.03 -23.31 -10.49
N ARG A 117 1.65 -23.40 -11.77
CA ARG A 117 2.43 -24.10 -12.80
C ARG A 117 3.75 -23.42 -13.12
N ALA A 118 3.81 -22.09 -13.06
CA ALA A 118 5.04 -21.33 -13.31
C ALA A 118 6.05 -21.39 -12.15
N ALA A 119 5.64 -21.90 -10.98
CA ALA A 119 6.47 -22.00 -9.78
C ALA A 119 7.08 -23.40 -9.56
N GLY A 120 6.75 -24.38 -10.40
CA GLY A 120 7.32 -25.73 -10.42
C GLY A 120 8.24 -25.93 -11.60
#